data_AF-A0A8H5MYC1-F1
#
_entry.id   AF-A0A8H5MYC1-F1
#
_cell.length_a   1.000
_cell.length_b   1.000
_cell.length_c   1.000
_cell.angle_alpha   90.00
_cell.angle_beta   90.00
_cell.angle_gamma   90.00
#
_symmetry.space_group_name_H-M   'P 1'
#
loop_
_entity.id
_entity.type
_entity.pdbx_description
1 polymer ?
#
loop_
_entity_poly.entity_id
_entity_poly.type
_entity_poly.pdbx_seq_one_letter_code
_entity_poly.pdbx_strand_id
1 'polypeptide(L)'
;MHSKKLLSLALSLFIAEAVVASPCKPKTTTSVASTTLSDSTTTIPSVPSTTETTLATIETSAASETSETENETATTLLTSTTAAPEVDTTTTEEGTTTAEETTTAEATTTTAGEPACAQTFVIANPTPIFDSESTNDDSARSIVAPFPIGVFGTSSTNVFVTTNGMISLGDYSLSYANDELPVNSLPATSIMPYWDDLTIRAGACNTGIYYDVYQSDRGNTLTIEWQLGSVGLGASTGEHFSASFYQDFPGVVRFEYYQTTKHGSSATVGLQNDQQFSQYSVNQENSIPNQFYIVIDTSSGDAVTLSGSL
;
A
#
# COMPACT_ATOMS: atom_id res chain seq x y z
N MET A 1 -15.98 55.47 -55.58
CA MET A 1 -17.06 55.67 -54.58
C MET A 1 -16.44 55.62 -53.19
N HIS A 2 -17.02 56.28 -52.18
CA HIS A 2 -16.67 56.23 -50.74
C HIS A 2 -15.16 56.43 -50.41
N SER A 3 -14.60 57.63 -50.18
CA SER A 3 -14.93 58.76 -49.29
C SER A 3 -14.15 58.74 -47.96
N LYS A 4 -13.50 59.86 -47.63
CA LYS A 4 -12.62 60.05 -46.45
C LYS A 4 -13.35 60.67 -45.26
N LYS A 5 -12.89 60.38 -44.03
CA LYS A 5 -12.83 61.25 -42.82
C LYS A 5 -11.90 60.52 -41.82
N LEU A 6 -10.81 61.05 -41.25
CA LEU A 6 -10.46 62.33 -40.60
C LEU A 6 -11.11 62.57 -39.23
N LEU A 7 -10.38 62.22 -38.16
CA LEU A 7 -10.26 62.86 -36.83
C LEU A 7 -9.28 62.04 -35.96
N SER A 8 -8.61 62.56 -34.92
CA SER A 8 -7.74 63.75 -34.84
C SER A 8 -6.69 63.51 -33.74
N LEU A 9 -5.51 64.12 -33.86
CA LEU A 9 -4.45 64.09 -32.85
C LEU A 9 -4.67 65.18 -31.78
N ALA A 10 -4.41 64.88 -30.50
CA ALA A 10 -4.18 65.87 -29.45
C ALA A 10 -3.33 65.26 -28.32
N LEU A 11 -2.26 65.96 -27.90
CA LEU A 11 -1.28 65.54 -26.90
C LEU A 11 -0.91 66.75 -26.02
N SER A 12 -1.14 66.69 -24.70
CA SER A 12 -0.51 67.60 -23.70
C SER A 12 -0.97 67.31 -22.26
N LEU A 13 -0.34 67.84 -21.19
CA LEU A 13 1.09 67.87 -20.79
C LEU A 13 1.22 68.48 -19.36
N PHE A 14 2.15 68.00 -18.52
CA PHE A 14 2.60 68.63 -17.24
C PHE A 14 1.52 68.80 -16.11
N ILE A 15 1.81 69.11 -14.83
CA ILE A 15 3.05 69.52 -14.09
C ILE A 15 3.02 68.99 -12.62
N ALA A 16 4.04 69.29 -11.78
CA ALA A 16 4.17 68.86 -10.36
C ALA A 16 4.66 70.04 -9.44
N GLU A 17 4.91 69.96 -8.12
CA GLU A 17 5.08 68.83 -7.16
C GLU A 17 4.93 69.27 -5.67
N ALA A 18 4.62 68.33 -4.75
CA ALA A 18 4.76 68.38 -3.27
C ALA A 18 3.97 69.53 -2.52
N VAL A 19 3.93 69.74 -1.18
CA VAL A 19 4.77 69.39 0.01
C VAL A 19 3.92 69.28 1.32
N VAL A 20 4.20 68.26 2.16
CA VAL A 20 4.06 68.11 3.66
C VAL A 20 2.92 68.77 4.48
N ALA A 21 2.21 67.96 5.31
CA ALA A 21 1.96 68.22 6.75
C ALA A 21 1.38 67.00 7.53
N SER A 22 1.81 66.81 8.78
CA SER A 22 1.31 65.86 9.81
C SER A 22 1.36 66.55 11.20
N PRO A 23 0.87 65.99 12.33
CA PRO A 23 0.08 64.77 12.56
C PRO A 23 -1.18 64.96 13.45
N CYS A 24 -2.03 63.92 13.59
CA CYS A 24 -2.71 63.66 14.88
C CYS A 24 -3.22 62.21 15.06
N LYS A 25 -3.15 61.72 16.30
CA LYS A 25 -3.75 60.49 16.89
C LYS A 25 -4.58 60.98 18.12
N PRO A 26 -5.40 60.17 18.83
CA PRO A 26 -5.79 58.78 18.59
C PRO A 26 -7.29 58.45 18.82
N LYS A 27 -7.71 57.22 18.51
CA LYS A 27 -8.21 56.27 19.55
C LYS A 27 -8.13 54.82 19.05
N THR A 28 -7.78 53.90 19.93
CA THR A 28 -7.89 52.44 19.71
C THR A 28 -9.15 51.93 20.40
N THR A 29 -9.88 51.02 19.76
CA THR A 29 -10.99 50.28 20.40
C THR A 29 -10.73 48.79 20.25
N THR A 30 -10.20 48.16 21.31
CA THR A 30 -9.94 46.72 21.33
C THR A 30 -11.23 45.97 21.65
N SER A 31 -11.67 45.10 20.74
CA SER A 31 -12.79 44.18 21.01
C SER A 31 -12.28 42.92 21.72
N VAL A 32 -12.30 42.92 23.06
CA VAL A 32 -12.03 41.72 23.86
C VAL A 32 -13.36 41.02 24.15
N ALA A 33 -13.57 39.84 23.56
CA ALA A 33 -14.68 38.96 23.89
C ALA A 33 -14.22 37.92 24.93
N SER A 34 -14.38 38.23 26.21
CA SER A 34 -14.06 37.30 27.30
C SER A 34 -15.21 36.31 27.50
N THR A 35 -14.95 35.02 27.29
CA THR A 35 -15.85 33.94 27.72
C THR A 35 -15.83 33.83 29.25
N THR A 36 -17.01 33.98 29.87
CA THR A 36 -17.16 33.94 31.32
C THR A 36 -17.19 32.51 31.85
N LEU A 37 -16.13 32.11 32.57
CA LEU A 37 -16.19 30.96 33.48
C LEU A 37 -17.33 31.17 34.48
N SER A 38 -18.25 30.22 34.56
CA SER A 38 -19.26 30.18 35.62
C SER A 38 -18.73 29.36 36.77
N ASP A 39 -18.37 30.02 37.86
CA ASP A 39 -17.98 29.36 39.10
C ASP A 39 -19.19 28.67 39.74
N SER A 40 -18.98 27.51 40.37
CA SER A 40 -20.05 26.70 40.97
C SER A 40 -19.48 25.83 42.08
N THR A 41 -19.15 26.50 43.19
CA THR A 41 -18.70 25.90 44.44
C THR A 41 -19.79 25.04 45.09
N THR A 42 -19.74 23.72 44.86
CA THR A 42 -20.49 22.73 45.65
C THR A 42 -19.56 22.04 46.64
N THR A 43 -19.97 21.97 47.91
CA THR A 43 -19.12 21.54 49.03
C THR A 43 -18.88 20.03 49.08
N ILE A 44 -17.65 19.63 49.37
CA ILE A 44 -17.24 18.24 49.65
C ILE A 44 -17.70 17.82 51.05
N PRO A 45 -18.37 16.65 51.21
CA PRO A 45 -18.28 15.83 52.39
C PRO A 45 -17.23 14.72 52.19
N SER A 46 -16.29 14.60 53.12
CA SER A 46 -15.24 13.56 53.12
C SER A 46 -15.68 12.30 53.91
N VAL A 47 -14.76 11.33 54.04
CA VAL A 47 -14.77 10.16 54.97
C VAL A 47 -15.46 8.89 54.43
N PRO A 48 -14.91 7.66 54.63
CA PRO A 48 -13.54 7.28 55.06
C PRO A 48 -12.72 6.52 53.99
N SER A 49 -11.44 6.32 54.27
CA SER A 49 -10.65 5.22 53.72
C SER A 49 -10.74 4.01 54.64
N THR A 50 -10.93 2.81 54.10
CA THR A 50 -10.71 1.54 54.80
C THR A 50 -9.97 0.55 53.90
N THR A 51 -8.69 0.36 54.18
CA THR A 51 -7.90 -0.75 53.65
C THR A 51 -8.33 -2.04 54.36
N GLU A 52 -8.74 -3.07 53.64
CA GLU A 52 -8.65 -4.44 54.14
C GLU A 52 -7.92 -5.35 53.16
N THR A 53 -6.93 -6.07 53.69
CA THR A 53 -6.18 -7.11 52.99
C THR A 53 -6.65 -8.45 53.53
N THR A 54 -7.27 -9.28 52.69
CA THR A 54 -7.60 -10.67 53.04
C THR A 54 -6.92 -11.63 52.08
N LEU A 55 -5.86 -12.28 52.56
CA LEU A 55 -5.37 -13.51 51.95
C LEU A 55 -6.43 -14.61 52.12
N ALA A 56 -6.60 -15.43 51.08
CA ALA A 56 -7.16 -16.76 51.19
C ALA A 56 -6.34 -17.70 50.29
N THR A 57 -5.86 -18.80 50.85
CA THR A 57 -5.01 -19.79 50.17
C THR A 57 -5.46 -21.17 50.62
N ILE A 58 -5.33 -22.18 49.74
CA ILE A 58 -5.63 -23.62 49.96
C ILE A 58 -7.12 -23.92 50.34
N GLU A 59 -7.70 -25.10 50.07
CA GLU A 59 -7.15 -26.40 49.64
C GLU A 59 -7.79 -27.00 48.37
N THR A 60 -7.07 -27.96 47.80
CA THR A 60 -7.52 -28.92 46.77
C THR A 60 -8.64 -29.83 47.26
N SER A 61 -9.59 -30.17 46.39
CA SER A 61 -10.31 -31.46 46.50
C SER A 61 -10.56 -32.04 45.10
N ALA A 62 -10.10 -33.27 44.88
CA ALA A 62 -10.24 -33.97 43.61
C ALA A 62 -10.83 -35.36 43.84
N ALA A 63 -11.93 -35.67 43.16
CA ALA A 63 -12.49 -37.00 42.95
C ALA A 63 -13.71 -36.90 42.00
N SER A 64 -14.13 -37.94 41.29
CA SER A 64 -13.41 -39.06 40.67
C SER A 64 -14.45 -39.82 39.83
N GLU A 65 -14.21 -40.04 38.54
CA GLU A 65 -14.77 -41.20 37.85
C GLU A 65 -13.62 -41.93 37.15
N THR A 66 -13.72 -43.26 37.10
CA THR A 66 -12.55 -44.12 37.23
C THR A 66 -12.35 -44.99 35.99
N SER A 67 -11.13 -44.92 35.46
CA SER A 67 -10.38 -45.95 34.71
C SER A 67 -11.06 -47.31 34.47
N GLU A 68 -10.89 -47.81 33.25
CA GLU A 68 -10.28 -49.14 33.09
C GLU A 68 -9.12 -49.07 32.08
N THR A 69 -8.05 -49.85 32.33
CA THR A 69 -6.72 -49.68 31.70
C THR A 69 -6.01 -51.03 31.54
N GLU A 70 -5.66 -51.42 30.32
CA GLU A 70 -4.73 -52.52 29.99
C GLU A 70 -4.05 -52.24 28.62
N ASN A 71 -2.81 -52.63 28.32
CA ASN A 71 -1.62 -52.83 29.16
C ASN A 71 -0.33 -52.71 28.28
N GLU A 72 0.85 -52.83 28.88
CA GLU A 72 2.20 -53.02 28.29
C GLU A 72 2.23 -53.99 27.08
N THR A 73 3.20 -53.91 26.14
CA THR A 73 4.61 -54.29 26.37
C THR A 73 5.55 -53.83 25.23
N ALA A 74 6.83 -53.61 25.53
CA ALA A 74 7.90 -53.25 24.59
C ALA A 74 8.76 -54.46 24.15
N THR A 75 9.95 -54.21 23.58
CA THR A 75 10.93 -55.22 23.06
C THR A 75 10.47 -55.88 21.73
N THR A 76 11.32 -56.23 20.76
CA THR A 76 12.77 -56.54 20.81
C THR A 76 13.54 -56.07 19.56
N LEU A 77 14.82 -55.77 19.76
CA LEU A 77 15.81 -55.44 18.73
C LEU A 77 16.35 -56.69 18.01
N LEU A 78 16.46 -56.66 16.67
CA LEU A 78 17.38 -57.54 15.93
C LEU A 78 18.08 -56.80 14.78
N THR A 79 19.35 -57.12 14.60
CA THR A 79 20.29 -56.53 13.61
C THR A 79 20.92 -57.67 12.80
N SER A 80 21.74 -57.33 11.80
CA SER A 80 22.55 -58.22 10.93
C SER A 80 21.83 -58.75 9.67
N THR A 81 22.48 -59.03 8.54
CA THR A 81 23.45 -58.27 7.67
C THR A 81 23.88 -59.20 6.52
N THR A 82 24.42 -58.64 5.42
CA THR A 82 25.31 -59.34 4.46
C THR A 82 24.68 -60.39 3.53
N ALA A 83 24.64 -60.10 2.22
CA ALA A 83 25.43 -60.82 1.21
C ALA A 83 25.25 -60.24 -0.22
N ALA A 84 26.37 -59.85 -0.83
CA ALA A 84 26.65 -59.96 -2.27
C ALA A 84 27.70 -61.11 -2.43
N PRO A 85 28.22 -61.51 -3.63
CA PRO A 85 28.13 -60.89 -4.97
C PRO A 85 27.74 -61.97 -6.05
N GLU A 86 28.16 -62.06 -7.34
CA GLU A 86 29.11 -61.34 -8.21
C GLU A 86 28.91 -61.71 -9.72
N VAL A 87 29.76 -61.13 -10.59
CA VAL A 87 30.25 -61.65 -11.91
C VAL A 87 29.38 -61.54 -13.20
N ASP A 88 30.00 -60.86 -14.17
CA ASP A 88 29.95 -60.92 -15.66
C ASP A 88 28.68 -61.20 -16.48
N THR A 89 28.50 -60.36 -17.51
CA THR A 89 28.77 -60.82 -18.89
C THR A 89 29.24 -59.68 -19.79
N THR A 90 30.21 -59.93 -20.66
CA THR A 90 30.73 -58.99 -21.67
C THR A 90 29.99 -59.11 -23.00
N THR A 91 29.87 -58.00 -23.73
CA THR A 91 29.63 -58.00 -25.18
C THR A 91 30.23 -56.72 -25.78
N THR A 92 30.94 -56.88 -26.89
CA THR A 92 31.52 -55.78 -27.68
C THR A 92 30.61 -55.52 -28.88
N GLU A 93 30.35 -54.24 -29.19
CA GLU A 93 29.70 -53.82 -30.43
C GLU A 93 30.52 -52.72 -31.12
N GLU A 94 30.42 -52.64 -32.45
CA GLU A 94 31.37 -51.90 -33.28
C GLU A 94 31.09 -50.39 -33.40
N GLY A 95 32.17 -49.60 -33.47
CA GLY A 95 32.08 -48.16 -33.72
C GLY A 95 31.72 -47.84 -35.17
N THR A 96 30.45 -47.50 -35.44
CA THR A 96 30.02 -46.97 -36.74
C THR A 96 30.01 -45.44 -36.71
N THR A 97 30.81 -44.81 -37.59
CA THR A 97 30.86 -43.35 -37.73
C THR A 97 29.78 -42.84 -38.68
N THR A 98 28.62 -42.45 -38.14
CA THR A 98 27.63 -41.67 -38.88
C THR A 98 28.08 -40.22 -38.96
N ALA A 99 28.16 -39.66 -40.16
CA ALA A 99 28.36 -38.22 -40.35
C ALA A 99 27.04 -37.47 -40.15
N GLU A 100 27.01 -36.49 -39.24
CA GLU A 100 25.86 -35.59 -39.10
C GLU A 100 25.80 -34.61 -40.27
N GLU A 101 24.78 -34.74 -41.12
CA GLU A 101 24.51 -33.77 -42.19
C GLU A 101 23.86 -32.52 -41.59
N THR A 102 24.65 -31.45 -41.44
CA THR A 102 24.20 -30.20 -40.80
C THR A 102 23.15 -29.48 -41.65
N THR A 103 21.88 -29.81 -41.43
CA THR A 103 20.74 -29.11 -42.03
C THR A 103 20.59 -27.72 -41.37
N THR A 104 20.96 -26.68 -42.11
CA THR A 104 20.73 -25.29 -41.67
C THR A 104 19.24 -25.00 -41.66
N ALA A 105 18.63 -25.03 -40.48
CA ALA A 105 17.26 -24.56 -40.29
C ALA A 105 17.21 -23.05 -40.54
N GLU A 106 16.34 -22.60 -41.46
CA GLU A 106 16.11 -21.17 -41.67
C GLU A 106 15.52 -20.55 -40.39
N ALA A 107 16.15 -19.48 -39.91
CA ALA A 107 15.69 -18.72 -38.76
C ALA A 107 14.37 -18.01 -39.11
N THR A 108 13.25 -18.70 -38.88
CA THR A 108 11.90 -18.16 -39.05
C THR A 108 11.77 -16.94 -38.17
N THR A 109 11.79 -15.76 -38.80
CA THR A 109 11.75 -14.48 -38.10
C THR A 109 10.31 -14.25 -37.65
N THR A 110 10.01 -14.69 -36.43
CA THR A 110 8.77 -14.34 -35.74
C THR A 110 8.71 -12.83 -35.62
N THR A 111 7.97 -12.21 -36.55
CA THR A 111 7.60 -10.81 -36.45
C THR A 111 6.77 -10.70 -35.18
N ALA A 112 7.33 -10.08 -34.14
CA ALA A 112 6.62 -9.84 -32.90
C ALA A 112 5.33 -9.07 -33.25
N GLY A 113 4.18 -9.64 -32.87
CA GLY A 113 2.89 -8.99 -33.10
C GLY A 113 2.88 -7.63 -32.43
N GLU A 114 2.37 -6.63 -33.14
CA GLU A 114 2.14 -5.30 -32.57
C GLU A 114 1.30 -5.47 -31.29
N PRO A 115 1.73 -4.90 -30.14
CA PRO A 115 1.11 -5.23 -28.85
C PRO A 115 -0.36 -4.85 -28.88
N ALA A 116 -1.23 -5.85 -28.68
CA ALA A 116 -2.65 -5.77 -29.01
C ALA A 116 -3.46 -4.69 -28.27
N CYS A 117 -2.86 -4.07 -27.24
CA CYS A 117 -3.43 -2.99 -26.45
C CYS A 117 -2.38 -1.92 -26.13
N ALA A 118 -2.77 -0.65 -26.33
CA ALA A 118 -1.99 0.51 -25.92
C ALA A 118 -1.99 0.62 -24.39
N GLN A 119 -0.81 0.63 -23.78
CA GLN A 119 -0.64 0.65 -22.32
C GLN A 119 -1.16 1.96 -21.71
N THR A 120 -1.78 1.88 -20.53
CA THR A 120 -2.36 3.05 -19.80
C THR A 120 -1.67 3.34 -18.47
N PHE A 121 -0.52 2.73 -18.21
CA PHE A 121 0.25 2.99 -16.99
C PHE A 121 0.72 4.44 -16.93
N VAL A 122 0.71 5.01 -15.74
CA VAL A 122 1.11 6.40 -15.47
C VAL A 122 2.63 6.50 -15.21
N ILE A 123 3.23 5.44 -14.68
CA ILE A 123 4.69 5.30 -14.59
C ILE A 123 5.34 5.14 -15.97
N ALA A 124 6.51 5.75 -16.18
CA ALA A 124 7.13 5.87 -17.50
C ALA A 124 7.95 4.63 -17.92
N ASN A 125 8.52 3.90 -16.97
CA ASN A 125 9.37 2.73 -17.19
C ASN A 125 8.85 1.52 -16.36
N PRO A 126 7.63 1.02 -16.63
CA PRO A 126 6.98 0.01 -15.80
C PRO A 126 7.77 -1.29 -15.71
N THR A 127 8.24 -1.63 -14.50
CA THR A 127 8.82 -2.93 -14.16
C THR A 127 7.74 -3.82 -13.54
N PRO A 128 7.44 -5.01 -14.10
CA PRO A 128 6.35 -5.86 -13.60
C PRO A 128 6.66 -6.47 -12.24
N ILE A 129 5.69 -6.40 -11.34
CA ILE A 129 5.56 -7.26 -10.15
C ILE A 129 4.64 -8.43 -10.52
N PHE A 130 3.48 -8.10 -11.09
CA PHE A 130 2.51 -9.02 -11.67
C PHE A 130 2.08 -8.51 -13.05
N ASP A 131 1.83 -9.42 -13.98
CA ASP A 131 1.42 -9.13 -15.36
C ASP A 131 0.14 -9.90 -15.74
N SER A 132 -0.39 -9.60 -16.93
CA SER A 132 -1.57 -10.25 -17.49
C SER A 132 -1.31 -11.63 -18.13
N GLU A 133 -0.12 -12.23 -18.01
CA GLU A 133 0.14 -13.56 -18.61
C GLU A 133 -0.50 -14.68 -17.78
N SER A 134 -0.90 -14.39 -16.54
CA SER A 134 -1.54 -15.32 -15.63
C SER A 134 -2.65 -14.65 -14.82
N THR A 135 -3.69 -15.43 -14.45
CA THR A 135 -4.67 -14.97 -13.46
C THR A 135 -4.03 -15.02 -12.08
N ASN A 136 -4.01 -13.90 -11.37
CA ASN A 136 -3.47 -13.80 -10.01
C ASN A 136 -4.57 -13.21 -9.11
N ASP A 137 -4.79 -13.89 -7.99
CA ASP A 137 -5.87 -13.68 -7.02
C ASP A 137 -5.30 -14.08 -5.65
N ASP A 138 -5.66 -13.40 -4.56
CA ASP A 138 -5.07 -13.58 -3.22
C ASP A 138 -3.53 -13.83 -3.25
N SER A 139 -2.80 -12.98 -3.96
CA SER A 139 -1.39 -13.22 -4.30
C SER A 139 -0.46 -12.09 -3.84
N ALA A 140 0.74 -12.44 -3.38
CA ALA A 140 1.78 -11.49 -2.96
C ALA A 140 3.14 -11.81 -3.58
N ARG A 141 3.95 -10.75 -3.82
CA ARG A 141 5.35 -10.85 -4.25
C ARG A 141 6.18 -9.81 -3.51
N SER A 142 7.46 -10.12 -3.26
CA SER A 142 8.41 -9.17 -2.71
C SER A 142 9.16 -8.41 -3.81
N ILE A 143 9.45 -7.14 -3.54
CA ILE A 143 10.39 -6.30 -4.28
C ILE A 143 11.44 -5.74 -3.32
N VAL A 144 12.62 -5.42 -3.86
CA VAL A 144 13.66 -4.69 -3.12
C VAL A 144 13.59 -3.22 -3.53
N ALA A 145 13.05 -2.37 -2.64
CA ALA A 145 13.02 -0.94 -2.84
C ALA A 145 14.44 -0.34 -2.85
N PRO A 146 14.73 0.64 -3.72
CA PRO A 146 16.07 1.23 -3.89
C PRO A 146 16.52 2.08 -2.70
N PHE A 147 15.59 2.49 -1.84
CA PHE A 147 15.78 3.16 -0.56
C PHE A 147 14.72 2.64 0.44
N PRO A 148 14.92 2.78 1.76
CA PRO A 148 13.94 2.32 2.74
C PRO A 148 12.64 3.11 2.61
N ILE A 149 11.51 2.41 2.41
CA ILE A 149 10.18 3.00 2.47
C ILE A 149 9.51 2.64 3.80
N GLY A 150 8.61 3.48 4.30
CA GLY A 150 8.08 3.31 5.64
C GLY A 150 7.12 4.39 6.12
N VAL A 151 6.50 4.11 7.28
CA VAL A 151 5.48 4.92 7.96
C VAL A 151 5.69 4.83 9.48
N PHE A 152 5.31 5.87 10.22
CA PHE A 152 5.42 5.92 11.69
C PHE A 152 6.82 5.51 12.21
N GLY A 153 7.88 5.96 11.53
CA GLY A 153 9.28 5.63 11.85
C GLY A 153 9.75 4.22 11.45
N THR A 154 8.85 3.27 11.20
CA THR A 154 9.21 1.92 10.74
C THR A 154 9.44 1.91 9.23
N SER A 155 10.58 1.39 8.76
CA SER A 155 10.92 1.32 7.33
C SER A 155 11.71 0.07 6.94
N SER A 156 11.65 -0.29 5.66
CA SER A 156 12.33 -1.47 5.09
C SER A 156 12.64 -1.24 3.60
N THR A 157 13.67 -1.92 3.08
CA THR A 157 13.88 -2.11 1.63
C THR A 157 13.28 -3.41 1.11
N ASN A 158 13.04 -4.41 1.95
CA ASN A 158 12.25 -5.60 1.58
C ASN A 158 10.78 -5.29 1.78
N VAL A 159 10.03 -5.26 0.68
CA VAL A 159 8.64 -4.80 0.60
C VAL A 159 7.81 -5.89 -0.07
N PHE A 160 6.68 -6.26 0.52
CA PHE A 160 5.70 -7.14 -0.12
C PHE A 160 4.58 -6.32 -0.73
N VAL A 161 4.09 -6.74 -1.89
CA VAL A 161 3.03 -6.09 -2.67
C VAL A 161 2.00 -7.15 -3.07
N THR A 162 0.71 -6.85 -2.88
CA THR A 162 -0.38 -7.82 -3.07
C THR A 162 -1.32 -7.44 -4.22
N THR A 163 -2.03 -8.43 -4.76
CA THR A 163 -3.19 -8.23 -5.65
C THR A 163 -4.26 -7.38 -4.98
N ASN A 164 -4.48 -7.64 -3.69
CA ASN A 164 -5.51 -7.05 -2.83
C ASN A 164 -5.12 -5.62 -2.37
N GLY A 165 -4.41 -4.85 -3.21
CA GLY A 165 -4.16 -3.42 -3.03
C GLY A 165 -3.41 -3.03 -1.76
N MET A 166 -2.54 -3.92 -1.24
CA MET A 166 -1.73 -3.68 -0.04
C MET A 166 -0.23 -3.69 -0.34
N ILE A 167 0.50 -2.99 0.53
CA ILE A 167 1.96 -3.00 0.65
C ILE A 167 2.30 -3.27 2.10
N SER A 168 3.22 -4.19 2.39
CA SER A 168 3.63 -4.50 3.77
C SER A 168 5.14 -4.71 3.91
N LEU A 169 5.66 -4.46 5.11
CA LEU A 169 7.09 -4.53 5.40
C LEU A 169 7.42 -5.74 6.27
N GLY A 170 8.49 -6.46 5.92
CA GLY A 170 9.00 -7.60 6.69
C GLY A 170 8.24 -8.92 6.47
N ASP A 171 6.90 -8.86 6.38
CA ASP A 171 6.02 -10.01 6.11
C ASP A 171 4.80 -9.57 5.23
N TYR A 172 3.91 -10.50 4.87
CA TYR A 172 2.73 -10.25 4.02
C TYR A 172 1.45 -10.91 4.56
N SER A 173 0.30 -10.42 4.09
CA SER A 173 -1.00 -11.08 4.25
C SER A 173 -1.75 -11.06 2.93
N LEU A 174 -2.54 -12.12 2.71
CA LEU A 174 -3.36 -12.34 1.51
C LEU A 174 -4.84 -12.03 1.78
N SER A 175 -5.17 -11.30 2.85
CA SER A 175 -6.56 -10.99 3.17
C SER A 175 -7.21 -10.12 2.08
N TYR A 176 -8.39 -10.51 1.63
CA TYR A 176 -9.31 -9.69 0.82
C TYR A 176 -10.40 -8.99 1.67
N ALA A 177 -10.45 -9.29 2.97
CA ALA A 177 -11.56 -8.91 3.84
C ALA A 177 -11.26 -7.63 4.63
N ASN A 178 -11.74 -6.50 4.12
CA ASN A 178 -11.58 -5.16 4.68
C ASN A 178 -12.09 -5.04 6.12
N ASP A 179 -11.32 -4.35 6.97
CA ASP A 179 -11.64 -4.08 8.37
C ASP A 179 -11.20 -2.67 8.80
N GLU A 180 -11.63 -2.21 9.98
CA GLU A 180 -11.18 -0.96 10.62
C GLU A 180 -9.73 -1.04 11.07
N LEU A 181 -8.98 0.08 10.99
CA LEU A 181 -7.59 0.10 11.44
C LEU A 181 -7.51 0.39 12.95
N PRO A 182 -6.57 -0.22 13.69
CA PRO A 182 -5.50 -1.11 13.24
C PRO A 182 -5.93 -2.59 13.20
N VAL A 183 -5.56 -3.29 12.13
CA VAL A 183 -5.89 -4.71 11.93
C VAL A 183 -4.74 -5.59 12.43
N ASN A 184 -4.98 -6.29 13.54
CA ASN A 184 -4.00 -7.14 14.21
C ASN A 184 -3.63 -8.44 13.44
N SER A 185 -4.35 -8.77 12.36
CA SER A 185 -4.09 -9.92 11.48
C SER A 185 -3.39 -9.56 10.16
N LEU A 186 -3.09 -8.28 9.94
CA LEU A 186 -2.17 -7.83 8.89
C LEU A 186 -0.74 -7.75 9.46
N PRO A 187 0.31 -7.75 8.61
CA PRO A 187 1.66 -7.48 9.06
C PRO A 187 1.74 -6.13 9.79
N ALA A 188 2.53 -6.13 10.87
CA ALA A 188 2.89 -4.98 11.71
C ALA A 188 2.78 -3.64 10.98
N THR A 189 3.64 -3.42 9.98
CA THR A 189 3.61 -2.24 9.11
C THR A 189 2.96 -2.58 7.78
N SER A 190 1.74 -2.07 7.59
CA SER A 190 0.92 -2.26 6.39
C SER A 190 0.40 -0.92 5.88
N ILE A 191 0.43 -0.74 4.57
CA ILE A 191 0.02 0.47 3.85
C ILE A 191 -1.01 0.02 2.82
N MET A 192 -2.20 0.62 2.87
CA MET A 192 -3.38 0.20 2.12
C MET A 192 -3.85 1.37 1.24
N PRO A 193 -3.28 1.54 0.04
CA PRO A 193 -3.79 2.51 -0.94
C PRO A 193 -5.25 2.25 -1.30
N TYR A 194 -5.61 0.99 -1.52
CA TYR A 194 -6.99 0.56 -1.80
C TYR A 194 -7.13 -0.94 -1.51
N TRP A 195 -7.20 -1.32 -0.24
CA TRP A 195 -7.38 -2.72 0.15
C TRP A 195 -8.83 -3.13 -0.09
N ASP A 196 -9.04 -4.14 -0.96
CA ASP A 196 -10.31 -4.73 -1.40
C ASP A 196 -10.03 -6.15 -1.97
N ASP A 197 -11.09 -6.86 -2.32
CA ASP A 197 -11.06 -8.15 -3.04
C ASP A 197 -10.79 -7.93 -4.54
N LEU A 198 -9.54 -8.14 -4.98
CA LEU A 198 -8.97 -7.61 -6.24
C LEU A 198 -8.16 -8.65 -7.01
N THR A 199 -8.42 -8.77 -8.32
CA THR A 199 -7.92 -9.85 -9.18
C THR A 199 -7.33 -9.34 -10.50
N ILE A 200 -6.22 -9.95 -10.91
CA ILE A 200 -5.60 -9.83 -12.24
C ILE A 200 -6.07 -11.05 -13.05
N ARG A 201 -6.51 -10.84 -14.29
CA ARG A 201 -6.98 -11.95 -15.16
C ARG A 201 -6.07 -12.14 -16.37
N ALA A 202 -5.79 -13.41 -16.68
CA ALA A 202 -5.00 -13.77 -17.85
C ALA A 202 -5.58 -13.19 -19.16
N GLY A 203 -4.73 -12.59 -19.98
CA GLY A 203 -5.10 -11.97 -21.27
C GLY A 203 -5.91 -10.68 -21.16
N ALA A 204 -6.14 -10.14 -19.96
CA ALA A 204 -6.77 -8.84 -19.79
C ALA A 204 -5.77 -7.71 -20.08
N CYS A 205 -6.11 -6.84 -21.03
CA CYS A 205 -5.23 -5.72 -21.39
C CYS A 205 -5.07 -4.73 -20.24
N ASN A 206 -3.86 -4.14 -20.15
CA ASN A 206 -3.50 -3.12 -19.17
C ASN A 206 -3.87 -3.54 -17.75
N THR A 207 -3.59 -4.81 -17.43
CA THR A 207 -3.94 -5.45 -16.16
C THR A 207 -2.66 -6.00 -15.53
N GLY A 208 -2.38 -5.62 -14.29
CA GLY A 208 -1.19 -6.05 -13.55
C GLY A 208 -0.82 -5.08 -12.43
N ILE A 209 0.36 -5.29 -11.86
CA ILE A 209 0.96 -4.43 -10.84
C ILE A 209 2.41 -4.20 -11.21
N TYR A 210 2.80 -2.93 -11.29
CA TYR A 210 4.10 -2.49 -11.81
C TYR A 210 4.73 -1.46 -10.88
N TYR A 211 6.03 -1.22 -11.02
CA TYR A 211 6.72 -0.14 -10.34
C TYR A 211 7.75 0.56 -11.21
N ASP A 212 8.06 1.81 -10.89
CA ASP A 212 9.13 2.60 -11.51
C ASP A 212 9.87 3.40 -10.42
N VAL A 213 11.13 3.74 -10.69
CA VAL A 213 12.04 4.46 -9.80
C VAL A 213 12.63 5.63 -10.58
N TYR A 214 12.14 6.84 -10.29
CA TYR A 214 12.51 8.06 -11.00
C TYR A 214 12.88 9.20 -10.05
N GLN A 215 13.44 10.28 -10.60
CA GLN A 215 13.75 11.50 -9.84
C GLN A 215 12.57 12.48 -9.89
N SER A 216 12.18 13.01 -8.73
CA SER A 216 11.18 14.08 -8.58
C SER A 216 11.75 15.27 -7.81
N ASP A 217 10.91 16.25 -7.47
CA ASP A 217 11.23 17.31 -6.52
C ASP A 217 11.44 16.81 -5.07
N ARG A 218 11.20 15.51 -4.83
CA ARG A 218 11.31 14.81 -3.54
C ARG A 218 12.40 13.72 -3.53
N GLY A 219 13.36 13.82 -4.46
CA GLY A 219 14.47 12.89 -4.62
C GLY A 219 14.12 11.66 -5.43
N ASN A 220 14.78 10.52 -5.16
CA ASN A 220 14.35 9.24 -5.72
C ASN A 220 12.92 8.94 -5.24
N THR A 221 12.06 8.60 -6.18
CA THR A 221 10.65 8.29 -5.95
C THR A 221 10.37 6.89 -6.45
N LEU A 222 9.96 6.00 -5.55
CA LEU A 222 9.41 4.69 -5.91
C LEU A 222 7.90 4.88 -6.04
N THR A 223 7.34 4.56 -7.20
CA THR A 223 5.88 4.47 -7.38
C THR A 223 5.51 3.05 -7.74
N ILE A 224 4.54 2.48 -7.03
CA ILE A 224 3.90 1.20 -7.32
C ILE A 224 2.51 1.51 -7.86
N GLU A 225 2.11 0.87 -8.96
CA GLU A 225 0.87 1.14 -9.69
C GLU A 225 0.09 -0.17 -9.89
N TRP A 226 -1.19 -0.17 -9.51
CA TRP A 226 -2.14 -1.24 -9.72
C TRP A 226 -3.10 -0.82 -10.83
N GLN A 227 -3.29 -1.68 -11.84
CA GLN A 227 -4.40 -1.56 -12.76
C GLN A 227 -5.05 -2.96 -12.89
N LEU A 228 -6.24 -3.16 -12.33
CA LEU A 228 -6.85 -4.49 -12.18
C LEU A 228 -8.37 -4.42 -11.98
N GLY A 229 -9.04 -5.57 -11.82
CA GLY A 229 -10.49 -5.63 -11.59
C GLY A 229 -10.83 -6.09 -10.17
N SER A 230 -11.96 -5.65 -9.62
CA SER A 230 -12.50 -6.25 -8.38
C SER A 230 -13.18 -7.59 -8.63
N VAL A 231 -13.04 -8.49 -7.67
CA VAL A 231 -13.84 -9.71 -7.58
C VAL A 231 -15.32 -9.35 -7.36
N GLY A 232 -16.22 -10.27 -7.70
CA GLY A 232 -17.67 -10.07 -7.65
C GLY A 232 -18.26 -9.22 -8.80
N LEU A 233 -17.55 -8.21 -9.30
CA LEU A 233 -18.02 -7.36 -10.41
C LEU A 233 -17.91 -8.03 -11.79
N GLY A 234 -17.15 -9.12 -11.91
CA GLY A 234 -17.00 -9.87 -13.16
C GLY A 234 -16.12 -9.21 -14.22
N ALA A 235 -15.79 -7.92 -14.08
CA ALA A 235 -14.81 -7.21 -14.89
C ALA A 235 -13.38 -7.73 -14.65
N SER A 236 -12.48 -7.48 -15.61
CA SER A 236 -11.04 -7.78 -15.50
C SER A 236 -10.19 -6.54 -15.20
N THR A 237 -10.79 -5.35 -15.32
CA THR A 237 -10.19 -4.02 -15.13
C THR A 237 -11.24 -3.10 -14.52
N GLY A 238 -10.82 -2.07 -13.80
CA GLY A 238 -11.73 -1.07 -13.23
C GLY A 238 -11.11 -0.20 -12.15
N GLU A 239 -10.26 -0.78 -11.31
CA GLU A 239 -9.47 -0.04 -10.33
C GLU A 239 -8.11 0.30 -10.96
N HIS A 240 -7.72 1.56 -10.85
CA HIS A 240 -6.47 2.11 -11.37
C HIS A 240 -5.94 3.15 -10.39
N PHE A 241 -4.94 2.78 -9.61
CA PHE A 241 -4.39 3.59 -8.52
C PHE A 241 -2.90 3.34 -8.32
N SER A 242 -2.21 4.30 -7.69
CA SER A 242 -0.78 4.19 -7.40
C SER A 242 -0.42 4.69 -6.00
N ALA A 243 0.70 4.20 -5.48
CA ALA A 243 1.30 4.62 -4.22
C ALA A 243 2.75 5.05 -4.42
N SER A 244 3.07 6.29 -4.05
CA SER A 244 4.40 6.88 -4.18
C SER A 244 5.08 7.11 -2.83
N PHE A 245 6.36 6.76 -2.79
CA PHE A 245 7.27 6.92 -1.65
C PHE A 245 8.48 7.75 -2.07
N TYR A 246 8.99 8.56 -1.15
CA TYR A 246 9.98 9.59 -1.44
C TYR A 246 11.22 9.45 -0.56
N GLN A 247 12.40 9.33 -1.17
CA GLN A 247 13.65 9.13 -0.44
C GLN A 247 13.95 10.29 0.54
N ASP A 248 13.70 11.53 0.12
CA ASP A 248 14.05 12.71 0.90
C ASP A 248 12.93 13.15 1.86
N PHE A 249 11.77 12.45 1.82
CA PHE A 249 10.60 12.68 2.68
C PHE A 249 10.08 11.34 3.27
N PRO A 250 10.90 10.61 4.06
CA PRO A 250 10.48 9.35 4.68
C PRO A 250 9.30 9.55 5.63
N GLY A 251 8.36 8.60 5.64
CA GLY A 251 7.10 8.72 6.38
C GLY A 251 5.98 9.47 5.64
N VAL A 252 6.27 10.12 4.50
CA VAL A 252 5.26 10.69 3.60
C VAL A 252 4.92 9.67 2.52
N VAL A 253 3.62 9.34 2.42
CA VAL A 253 3.08 8.46 1.36
C VAL A 253 1.99 9.21 0.60
N ARG A 254 1.99 9.10 -0.72
CA ARG A 254 0.92 9.62 -1.59
C ARG A 254 0.19 8.47 -2.28
N PHE A 255 -1.13 8.45 -2.18
CA PHE A 255 -2.01 7.60 -2.99
C PHE A 255 -2.67 8.45 -4.07
N GLU A 256 -2.76 7.94 -5.30
CA GLU A 256 -3.43 8.59 -6.42
C GLU A 256 -4.41 7.61 -7.08
N TYR A 257 -5.61 8.08 -7.40
CA TYR A 257 -6.73 7.28 -7.88
C TYR A 257 -7.19 7.84 -9.22
N TYR A 258 -6.78 7.17 -10.30
CA TYR A 258 -7.15 7.56 -11.66
C TYR A 258 -8.57 7.10 -11.97
N GLN A 259 -8.90 5.87 -11.58
CA GLN A 259 -10.23 5.28 -11.65
C GLN A 259 -10.47 4.29 -10.50
N THR A 260 -11.67 4.29 -9.93
CA THR A 260 -12.21 3.23 -9.07
C THR A 260 -13.64 2.90 -9.53
N THR A 261 -14.10 1.65 -9.41
CA THR A 261 -15.48 1.27 -9.77
C THR A 261 -16.44 1.28 -8.59
N LYS A 262 -15.92 0.99 -7.39
CA LYS A 262 -16.69 0.95 -6.13
C LYS A 262 -16.61 2.27 -5.32
N HIS A 263 -15.78 3.22 -5.76
CA HIS A 263 -15.56 4.52 -5.11
C HIS A 263 -15.33 4.49 -3.58
N GLY A 264 -14.66 3.45 -3.08
CA GLY A 264 -14.40 3.25 -1.64
C GLY A 264 -15.46 2.46 -0.87
N SER A 265 -16.63 2.15 -1.45
CA SER A 265 -17.74 1.44 -0.77
C SER A 265 -17.43 0.00 -0.34
N SER A 266 -16.26 -0.51 -0.73
CA SER A 266 -15.72 -1.84 -0.46
C SER A 266 -14.20 -1.74 -0.35
N ALA A 267 -13.66 -0.69 0.27
CA ALA A 267 -12.22 -0.59 0.46
C ALA A 267 -11.85 -0.04 1.84
N THR A 268 -10.78 -0.58 2.42
CA THR A 268 -10.05 0.08 3.51
C THR A 268 -8.88 0.87 2.91
N VAL A 269 -8.80 2.14 3.28
CA VAL A 269 -7.77 3.07 2.81
C VAL A 269 -7.08 3.71 4.00
N GLY A 270 -5.76 3.59 4.07
CA GLY A 270 -4.97 4.08 5.19
C GLY A 270 -3.61 3.40 5.33
N LEU A 271 -3.05 3.44 6.54
CA LEU A 271 -1.75 2.84 6.88
C LEU A 271 -1.64 2.59 8.39
N GLN A 272 -0.82 1.62 8.80
CA GLN A 272 -0.57 1.26 10.20
C GLN A 272 0.89 0.82 10.46
N ASN A 273 1.32 0.91 11.71
CA ASN A 273 2.40 0.10 12.29
C ASN A 273 1.86 -0.65 13.55
N ASP A 274 2.72 -1.32 14.32
CA ASP A 274 2.35 -2.05 15.56
C ASP A 274 1.67 -1.19 16.67
N GLN A 275 1.69 0.13 16.55
CA GLN A 275 1.41 1.07 17.64
C GLN A 275 0.45 2.21 17.23
N GLN A 276 0.37 2.51 15.94
CA GLN A 276 -0.25 3.71 15.38
C GLN A 276 -0.88 3.41 14.01
N PHE A 277 -1.92 4.16 13.66
CA PHE A 277 -2.59 4.03 12.37
C PHE A 277 -3.13 5.38 11.88
N SER A 278 -3.38 5.46 10.58
CA SER A 278 -4.10 6.56 9.92
C SER A 278 -5.11 5.93 8.97
N GLN A 279 -6.38 5.95 9.35
CA GLN A 279 -7.48 5.45 8.53
C GLN A 279 -8.14 6.64 7.82
N TYR A 280 -8.25 6.56 6.49
CA TYR A 280 -8.99 7.53 5.70
C TYR A 280 -10.45 7.11 5.53
N SER A 281 -10.70 5.83 5.21
CA SER A 281 -12.04 5.24 5.15
C SER A 281 -12.01 3.71 5.26
N VAL A 282 -13.14 3.11 5.64
CA VAL A 282 -13.46 1.69 5.45
C VAL A 282 -14.84 1.57 4.83
N ASN A 283 -14.97 0.79 3.75
CA ASN A 283 -16.24 0.41 3.10
C ASN A 283 -17.23 1.59 2.92
N GLN A 284 -16.70 2.78 2.60
CA GLN A 284 -17.43 4.05 2.65
C GLN A 284 -17.76 4.51 1.23
N GLU A 285 -19.05 4.59 0.92
CA GLU A 285 -19.51 5.03 -0.40
C GLU A 285 -19.02 6.45 -0.73
N ASN A 286 -18.43 6.61 -1.92
CA ASN A 286 -17.90 7.87 -2.46
C ASN A 286 -16.73 8.49 -1.66
N SER A 287 -16.01 7.74 -0.80
CA SER A 287 -14.80 8.26 -0.15
C SER A 287 -13.61 8.40 -1.11
N ILE A 288 -13.55 7.55 -2.15
CA ILE A 288 -12.47 7.51 -3.15
C ILE A 288 -13.03 7.74 -4.56
N PRO A 289 -13.35 8.99 -4.96
CA PRO A 289 -13.80 9.29 -6.32
C PRO A 289 -12.66 9.13 -7.35
N ASN A 290 -13.02 9.12 -8.63
CA ASN A 290 -12.04 9.18 -9.73
C ASN A 290 -11.30 10.52 -9.75
N GLN A 291 -10.05 10.52 -10.25
CA GLN A 291 -9.17 11.70 -10.35
C GLN A 291 -8.95 12.36 -8.98
N PHE A 292 -8.49 11.56 -8.02
CA PHE A 292 -8.36 11.94 -6.62
C PHE A 292 -6.98 11.56 -6.06
N TYR A 293 -6.55 12.22 -4.99
CA TYR A 293 -5.34 11.85 -4.26
C TYR A 293 -5.55 11.94 -2.75
N ILE A 294 -4.73 11.18 -2.02
CA ILE A 294 -4.54 11.30 -0.57
C ILE A 294 -3.03 11.40 -0.33
N VAL A 295 -2.60 12.27 0.58
CA VAL A 295 -1.24 12.29 1.14
C VAL A 295 -1.37 12.06 2.63
N ILE A 296 -0.62 11.10 3.17
CA ILE A 296 -0.51 10.86 4.60
C ILE A 296 0.95 11.07 4.99
N ASP A 297 1.19 12.05 5.85
CA ASP A 297 2.49 12.36 6.44
C ASP A 297 2.54 11.80 7.86
N THR A 298 3.46 10.87 8.13
CA THR A 298 3.71 10.27 9.45
C THR A 298 5.09 10.65 10.02
N SER A 299 5.81 11.59 9.38
CA SER A 299 7.17 11.99 9.76
C SER A 299 7.26 12.64 11.15
N SER A 300 6.13 13.16 11.66
CA SER A 300 6.04 13.76 12.99
C SER A 300 5.84 12.75 14.13
N GLY A 301 5.60 11.47 13.82
CA GLY A 301 5.06 10.48 14.74
C GLY A 301 3.53 10.46 14.70
N ASP A 302 2.87 11.61 14.77
CA ASP A 302 1.44 11.71 14.46
C ASP A 302 1.20 11.73 12.95
N ALA A 303 0.03 11.23 12.52
CA ALA A 303 -0.38 11.24 11.12
C ALA A 303 -1.15 12.53 10.75
N VAL A 304 -0.74 13.17 9.66
CA VAL A 304 -1.45 14.29 9.05
C VAL A 304 -1.91 13.89 7.65
N THR A 305 -3.21 13.91 7.41
CA THR A 305 -3.82 13.49 6.14
C THR A 305 -4.37 14.69 5.36
N LEU A 306 -4.06 14.76 4.08
CA LEU A 306 -4.57 15.73 3.09
C LEU A 306 -5.18 14.94 1.93
N SER A 307 -6.29 15.41 1.35
CA SER A 307 -6.85 14.83 0.12
C SER A 307 -7.47 15.89 -0.79
N GLY A 308 -7.67 15.54 -2.06
CA GLY A 308 -8.23 16.44 -3.06
C GLY A 308 -8.23 15.85 -4.47
N SER A 309 -8.76 16.58 -5.44
CA SER A 309 -8.69 16.20 -6.87
C SER A 309 -7.27 16.30 -7.41
N LEU A 310 -6.95 15.43 -8.39
CA LEU A 310 -5.76 15.54 -9.24
C LEU A 310 -5.85 16.75 -10.20
#